data_AF-A0A929F501-F1
#
_entry.id   AF-A0A929F501-F1
#
_cell.length_a   1.000
_cell.length_b   1.000
_cell.length_c   1.000
_cell.angle_alpha   90.00
_cell.angle_beta   90.00
_cell.angle_gamma   90.00
#
_symmetry.space_group_name_H-M   'P 1'
#
loop_
_entity.id
_entity.type
_entity.pdbx_description
1 polymer ?
#
loop_
_entity_poly.entity_id
_entity_poly.type
_entity_poly.pdbx_seq_one_letter_code
_entity_poly.pdbx_strand_id
1 'polypeptide(L)'
;NPDFIRIRTLAIPGNIPLFEDYKAGRFEKCSDLMTANEILMFIENLEGITSIIKSDHILNLFEEVEGAMPEDKERMLSIIRSFLSMNPERKCLYQVGRRLGLFHCLGDVNNGRRMAKVERICRELGITPENVDETIDELMKRFV
;
A
#
# COMPACT_ATOMS: atom_id res chain seq x y z
N ASN A 1 6.55 -11.06 23.65
CA ASN A 1 6.32 -10.40 22.34
C ASN A 1 5.63 -9.06 22.57
N PRO A 2 5.75 -8.07 21.66
CA PRO A 2 5.06 -6.78 21.82
C PRO A 2 3.54 -6.95 21.73
N ASP A 3 2.76 -6.07 22.34
CA ASP A 3 1.29 -6.13 22.23
C ASP A 3 0.83 -5.79 20.81
N PHE A 4 1.48 -4.81 20.17
CA PHE A 4 1.15 -4.34 18.82
C PHE A 4 2.38 -4.25 17.93
N ILE A 5 2.18 -4.57 16.65
CA ILE A 5 3.13 -4.31 15.57
C ILE A 5 2.38 -3.45 14.53
N ARG A 6 2.80 -2.19 14.38
CA ARG A 6 2.14 -1.23 13.49
C ARG A 6 2.95 -1.01 12.21
N ILE A 7 2.36 -1.32 11.06
CA ILE A 7 2.95 -1.11 9.74
C ILE A 7 2.86 0.37 9.38
N ARG A 8 3.93 0.95 8.83
CA ARG A 8 3.97 2.35 8.40
C ARG A 8 4.64 2.47 7.03
N THR A 9 3.91 2.97 6.05
CA THR A 9 4.47 3.33 4.75
C THR A 9 5.32 4.60 4.87
N LEU A 10 6.54 4.54 4.33
CA LEU A 10 7.43 5.70 4.25
C LEU A 10 6.86 6.77 3.31
N ALA A 11 6.79 8.00 3.78
CA ALA A 11 6.58 9.19 2.96
C ALA A 11 7.78 10.13 3.09
N ILE A 12 8.12 10.81 2.00
CA ILE A 12 9.29 11.68 1.93
C ILE A 12 8.83 13.10 1.56
N PRO A 13 8.28 13.88 2.52
CA PRO A 13 7.89 15.25 2.29
C PRO A 13 9.12 16.13 1.97
N GLY A 14 8.92 17.25 1.29
CA GLY A 14 10.00 18.12 0.80
C GLY A 14 10.81 18.83 1.89
N ASN A 15 10.42 18.72 3.15
CA ASN A 15 11.00 19.44 4.28
C ASN A 15 11.86 18.57 5.22
N ILE A 16 12.15 17.31 4.86
CA ILE A 16 13.00 16.42 5.67
C ILE A 16 14.35 16.14 4.99
N PRO A 17 15.42 15.87 5.76
CA PRO A 17 16.76 15.62 5.19
C PRO A 17 16.80 14.49 4.15
N LEU A 18 15.99 13.44 4.35
CA LEU A 18 15.91 12.29 3.44
C LEU A 18 15.43 12.70 2.02
N PHE A 19 14.71 13.81 1.88
CA PHE A 19 14.24 14.29 0.60
C PHE A 19 15.39 14.66 -0.35
N GLU A 20 16.48 15.23 0.19
CA GLU A 20 17.66 15.58 -0.61
C GLU A 20 18.40 14.35 -1.12
N ASP A 21 18.43 13.26 -0.33
CA ASP A 21 18.99 11.98 -0.76
C ASP A 21 18.11 11.30 -1.80
N TYR A 22 16.79 11.33 -1.61
CA TYR A 22 15.83 10.80 -2.57
C TYR A 22 15.91 11.54 -3.91
N LYS A 23 15.86 12.87 -3.89
CA LYS A 23 15.96 13.72 -5.09
C LYS A 23 17.30 13.55 -5.83
N ALA A 24 18.39 13.30 -5.10
CA ALA A 24 19.70 13.07 -5.69
C ALA A 24 19.95 11.61 -6.12
N GLY A 25 18.96 10.71 -5.97
CA GLY A 25 19.10 9.28 -6.30
C GLY A 25 20.03 8.51 -5.35
N ARG A 26 20.39 9.07 -4.20
CA ARG A 26 21.17 8.38 -3.15
C ARG A 26 20.30 7.47 -2.29
N PHE A 27 18.99 7.73 -2.27
CA PHE A 27 17.99 6.89 -1.62
C PHE A 27 16.92 6.50 -2.64
N GLU A 28 16.70 5.21 -2.80
CA GLU A 28 15.61 4.66 -3.62
C GLU A 28 14.48 4.20 -2.71
N LYS A 29 13.29 4.76 -2.91
CA LYS A 29 12.11 4.39 -2.14
C LYS A 29 11.49 3.13 -2.73
N CYS A 30 11.12 2.17 -1.88
CA CYS A 30 10.37 0.99 -2.30
C CYS A 30 9.06 1.39 -3.01
N SER A 31 8.77 0.72 -4.13
CA SER A 31 7.43 0.74 -4.73
C SER A 31 6.43 0.04 -3.83
N ASP A 32 5.14 0.29 -4.05
CA ASP A 32 4.06 -0.44 -3.38
C ASP A 32 4.15 -1.96 -3.60
N LEU A 33 4.62 -2.39 -4.77
CA LEU A 33 4.83 -3.81 -5.06
C LEU A 33 5.95 -4.39 -4.18
N MET A 34 7.05 -3.66 -4.02
CA MET A 34 8.14 -4.07 -3.13
C MET A 34 7.67 -4.10 -1.68
N THR A 35 6.96 -3.07 -1.22
CA THR A 35 6.39 -3.02 0.14
C THR A 35 5.37 -4.14 0.37
N ALA A 36 4.56 -4.51 -0.62
CA ALA A 36 3.65 -5.64 -0.50
C ALA A 36 4.38 -6.97 -0.30
N ASN A 37 5.47 -7.21 -1.06
CA ASN A 37 6.31 -8.40 -0.86
C ASN A 37 7.03 -8.38 0.49
N GLU A 38 7.51 -7.22 0.94
CA GLU A 38 8.13 -7.05 2.25
C GLU A 38 7.16 -7.38 3.38
N ILE A 39 5.94 -6.83 3.35
CA ILE A 39 4.91 -7.11 4.37
C ILE A 39 4.53 -8.60 4.34
N LEU A 40 4.41 -9.20 3.15
CA LEU A 40 4.15 -10.64 3.03
C LEU A 40 5.23 -11.45 3.75
N MET A 41 6.50 -11.24 3.37
CA MET A 41 7.64 -11.93 3.97
C MET A 41 7.70 -11.69 5.48
N PHE A 42 7.48 -10.45 5.93
CA PHE A 42 7.49 -10.09 7.35
C PHE A 42 6.45 -10.91 8.12
N ILE A 43 5.18 -10.89 7.71
CA ILE A 43 4.10 -11.60 8.41
C ILE A 43 4.29 -13.12 8.31
N GLU A 44 4.73 -13.65 7.16
CA GLU A 44 4.98 -15.08 6.96
C GLU A 44 5.99 -15.64 7.98
N ASN A 45 7.02 -14.87 8.31
CA ASN A 45 8.09 -15.29 9.22
C ASN A 45 7.81 -14.97 10.71
N LEU A 46 6.67 -14.36 11.05
CA LEU A 46 6.27 -14.20 12.46
C LEU A 46 5.65 -15.50 12.98
N GLU A 47 6.33 -16.12 13.95
CA GLU A 47 5.94 -17.39 14.56
C GLU A 47 6.02 -17.32 16.09
N GLY A 48 5.16 -18.05 16.79
CA GLY A 48 5.19 -18.16 18.25
C GLY A 48 4.87 -16.87 19.01
N ILE A 49 4.18 -15.91 18.37
CA ILE A 49 3.78 -14.63 19.00
C ILE A 49 2.26 -14.48 19.06
N THR A 50 1.81 -13.64 19.98
CA THR A 50 0.40 -13.27 20.20
C THR A 50 0.12 -11.79 19.91
N SER A 51 0.99 -11.14 19.13
CA SER A 51 0.93 -9.72 18.85
C SER A 51 -0.22 -9.38 17.90
N ILE A 52 -0.74 -8.16 17.98
CA ILE A 52 -1.74 -7.63 17.05
C ILE A 52 -1.02 -6.83 15.95
N ILE A 53 -1.18 -7.25 14.69
CA ILE A 53 -0.73 -6.50 13.52
C ILE A 53 -1.74 -5.40 13.22
N LYS A 54 -1.27 -4.18 12.94
CA LYS A 54 -2.10 -3.02 12.58
C LYS A 54 -1.57 -2.35 11.32
N SER A 55 -2.43 -2.11 10.35
CA SER A 55 -2.16 -1.29 9.16
C SER A 55 -3.10 -0.07 9.13
N ASP A 56 -3.18 0.60 10.28
CA ASP A 56 -4.15 1.64 10.63
C ASP A 56 -3.80 3.06 10.14
N HIS A 57 -2.80 3.20 9.26
CA HIS A 57 -2.38 4.51 8.75
C HIS A 57 -2.93 4.77 7.34
N ILE A 58 -3.38 5.99 7.08
CA ILE A 58 -3.99 6.38 5.79
C ILE A 58 -3.05 6.16 4.59
N LEU A 59 -1.73 6.27 4.81
CA LEU A 59 -0.72 6.07 3.77
C LEU A 59 -0.47 4.59 3.45
N ASN A 60 -0.91 3.66 4.31
CA ASN A 60 -0.66 2.24 4.10
C ASN A 60 -1.48 1.73 2.92
N LEU A 61 -0.85 0.87 2.11
CA LEU A 61 -1.48 0.26 0.94
C LEU A 61 -2.68 -0.61 1.33
N PHE A 62 -2.54 -1.42 2.38
CA PHE A 62 -3.57 -2.36 2.83
C PHE A 62 -4.16 -1.95 4.17
N GLU A 63 -5.30 -1.24 4.17
CA GLU A 63 -5.99 -0.87 5.41
C GLU A 63 -6.50 -2.11 6.18
N GLU A 64 -6.92 -3.15 5.45
CA GLU A 64 -7.53 -4.36 6.01
C GLU A 64 -6.53 -5.44 6.50
N VAL A 65 -5.21 -5.19 6.37
CA VAL A 65 -4.16 -6.05 6.92
C VAL A 65 -3.96 -5.71 8.40
N GLU A 66 -4.87 -6.22 9.22
CA GLU A 66 -4.91 -6.05 10.66
C GLU A 66 -5.52 -7.29 11.31
N GLY A 67 -4.96 -7.78 12.42
CA GLY A 67 -5.44 -8.98 13.11
C GLY A 67 -4.52 -9.49 14.21
N ALA A 68 -5.02 -10.43 15.02
CA ALA A 68 -4.27 -11.09 16.08
C ALA A 68 -3.47 -12.30 15.54
N MET A 69 -2.22 -12.43 15.95
CA MET A 69 -1.42 -13.62 15.68
C MET A 69 -1.68 -14.70 16.74
N PRO A 70 -1.70 -16.00 16.39
CA PRO A 70 -1.63 -16.55 15.03
C PRO A 70 -2.98 -16.62 14.29
N GLU A 71 -4.11 -16.32 14.94
CA GLU A 71 -5.46 -16.63 14.46
C GLU A 71 -5.80 -15.96 13.11
N ASP A 72 -5.41 -14.70 12.93
CA ASP A 72 -5.68 -13.92 11.72
C ASP A 72 -4.56 -14.00 10.66
N LYS A 73 -3.47 -14.73 10.94
CA LYS A 73 -2.27 -14.73 10.09
C LYS A 73 -2.60 -15.03 8.63
N GLU A 74 -3.31 -16.14 8.37
CA GLU A 74 -3.60 -16.50 6.98
C GLU A 74 -4.59 -15.57 6.29
N ARG A 75 -5.54 -14.98 7.05
CA ARG A 75 -6.42 -13.96 6.48
C ARG A 75 -5.59 -12.76 5.98
N MET A 76 -4.68 -12.26 6.79
CA MET A 76 -3.79 -11.14 6.42
C MET A 76 -2.91 -11.48 5.21
N LEU A 77 -2.30 -12.68 5.18
CA LEU A 77 -1.49 -13.15 4.06
C LEU A 77 -2.31 -13.28 2.77
N SER A 78 -3.54 -13.79 2.86
CA SER A 78 -4.43 -13.96 1.71
C SER A 78 -4.76 -12.63 1.00
N ILE A 79 -4.91 -11.54 1.76
CA ILE A 79 -5.12 -10.19 1.21
C ILE A 79 -3.90 -9.80 0.37
N ILE A 80 -2.70 -9.88 0.95
CA ILE A 80 -1.47 -9.46 0.26
C ILE A 80 -1.22 -10.33 -0.98
N ARG A 81 -1.40 -11.65 -0.89
CA ARG A 81 -1.30 -12.59 -2.02
C ARG A 81 -2.34 -12.28 -3.11
N SER A 82 -3.54 -11.88 -2.72
CA SER A 82 -4.60 -11.49 -3.67
C SER A 82 -4.21 -10.24 -4.45
N PHE A 83 -3.64 -9.22 -3.78
CA PHE A 83 -3.09 -8.06 -4.48
C PHE A 83 -1.95 -8.45 -5.42
N LEU A 84 -0.98 -9.23 -4.94
CA LEU A 84 0.20 -9.64 -5.72
C LEU A 84 -0.16 -10.47 -6.96
N SER A 85 -1.28 -11.21 -6.93
CA SER A 85 -1.76 -12.01 -8.06
C SER A 85 -2.60 -11.23 -9.09
N MET A 86 -2.99 -9.99 -8.80
CA MET A 86 -3.69 -9.14 -9.78
C MET A 86 -2.80 -8.84 -11.01
N ASN A 87 -3.41 -8.61 -12.17
CA ASN A 87 -2.66 -8.09 -13.32
C ASN A 87 -2.16 -6.65 -13.05
N PRO A 88 -1.12 -6.18 -13.76
CA PRO A 88 -0.53 -4.87 -13.51
C PRO A 88 -1.53 -3.71 -13.57
N GLU A 89 -2.47 -3.74 -14.51
CA GLU A 89 -3.48 -2.70 -14.70
C GLU A 89 -4.40 -2.59 -13.48
N ARG A 90 -4.84 -3.74 -12.94
CA ARG A 90 -5.74 -3.78 -11.79
C ARG A 90 -5.03 -3.42 -10.50
N LYS A 91 -3.74 -3.76 -10.35
CA LYS A 91 -2.89 -3.27 -9.24
C LYS A 91 -2.78 -1.75 -9.28
N CYS A 92 -2.44 -1.20 -10.44
CA CYS A 92 -2.33 0.25 -10.65
C CYS A 92 -3.64 0.96 -10.23
N LEU A 93 -4.79 0.46 -10.67
CA LEU A 93 -6.09 1.00 -10.29
C LEU A 93 -6.36 0.88 -8.78
N TYR A 94 -5.99 -0.24 -8.15
CA TYR A 94 -6.09 -0.37 -6.70
C TYR A 94 -5.22 0.66 -5.96
N GLN A 95 -3.96 0.82 -6.35
CA GLN A 95 -3.03 1.78 -5.72
C GLN A 95 -3.55 3.22 -5.81
N VAL A 96 -4.02 3.63 -6.99
CA VAL A 96 -4.61 4.96 -7.18
C VAL A 96 -5.89 5.12 -6.37
N GLY A 97 -6.80 4.15 -6.44
CA GLY A 97 -8.05 4.21 -5.68
C GLY A 97 -7.82 4.25 -4.17
N ARG A 98 -6.79 3.57 -3.67
CA ARG A 98 -6.36 3.65 -2.27
C ARG A 98 -5.91 5.06 -1.90
N ARG A 99 -5.03 5.67 -2.70
CA ARG A 99 -4.51 7.03 -2.45
C ARG A 99 -5.56 8.14 -2.56
N LEU A 100 -6.60 7.92 -3.36
CA LEU A 100 -7.72 8.83 -3.49
C LEU A 100 -8.79 8.63 -2.40
N GLY A 101 -8.61 7.68 -1.48
CA GLY A 101 -9.60 7.34 -0.45
C GLY A 101 -10.89 6.74 -1.03
N LEU A 102 -10.81 6.14 -2.22
CA LEU A 102 -11.95 5.47 -2.87
C LEU A 102 -11.99 3.99 -2.51
N PHE A 103 -10.84 3.38 -2.23
CA PHE A 103 -10.71 1.98 -1.84
C PHE A 103 -10.14 1.85 -0.42
N HIS A 104 -10.78 0.99 0.38
CA HIS A 104 -10.42 0.65 1.75
C HIS A 104 -10.09 -0.84 1.88
N CYS A 105 -10.66 -1.69 1.02
CA CYS A 105 -10.31 -3.10 0.91
C CYS A 105 -10.08 -3.48 -0.56
N LEU A 106 -9.40 -4.60 -0.81
CA LEU A 106 -9.20 -5.15 -2.15
C LEU A 106 -10.52 -5.44 -2.84
N GLY A 107 -11.58 -5.78 -2.09
CA GLY A 107 -12.91 -6.00 -2.63
C GLY A 107 -13.49 -4.78 -3.35
N ASP A 108 -13.07 -3.57 -3.00
CA ASP A 108 -13.59 -2.33 -3.60
C ASP A 108 -13.26 -2.19 -5.10
N VAL A 109 -12.26 -2.93 -5.61
CA VAL A 109 -11.99 -2.98 -7.06
C VAL A 109 -13.15 -3.59 -7.86
N ASN A 110 -14.07 -4.31 -7.19
CA ASN A 110 -15.28 -4.86 -7.80
C ASN A 110 -16.48 -3.91 -7.70
N ASN A 111 -16.34 -2.77 -7.02
CA ASN A 111 -17.39 -1.76 -6.94
C ASN A 111 -17.39 -0.93 -8.22
N GLY A 112 -18.29 -1.23 -9.15
CA GLY A 112 -18.34 -0.58 -10.47
C GLY A 112 -18.37 0.96 -10.44
N ARG A 113 -19.03 1.57 -9.44
CA ARG A 113 -19.08 3.04 -9.32
C ARG A 113 -17.73 3.62 -8.88
N ARG A 114 -17.08 3.03 -7.87
CA ARG A 114 -15.77 3.49 -7.38
C ARG A 114 -14.70 3.22 -8.43
N MET A 115 -14.74 2.04 -9.05
CA MET A 115 -13.83 1.63 -10.11
C MET A 115 -13.88 2.58 -11.32
N ALA A 116 -15.08 2.88 -11.83
CA ALA A 116 -15.23 3.82 -12.95
C ALA A 116 -14.68 5.22 -12.64
N LYS A 117 -14.77 5.66 -11.38
CA LYS A 117 -14.19 6.94 -10.95
C LYS A 117 -12.66 6.90 -10.99
N VAL A 118 -12.05 5.82 -10.50
CA VAL A 118 -10.59 5.63 -10.54
C VAL A 118 -10.09 5.53 -11.98
N GLU A 119 -10.72 4.70 -12.81
CA GLU A 119 -10.37 4.54 -14.22
C GLU A 119 -10.41 5.86 -15.00
N ARG A 120 -11.43 6.69 -14.73
CA ARG A 120 -11.52 8.02 -15.33
C ARG A 120 -10.33 8.90 -14.93
N ILE A 121 -9.98 8.91 -13.64
CA ILE A 121 -8.85 9.72 -13.15
C ILE A 121 -7.52 9.21 -13.73
N CYS A 122 -7.29 7.89 -13.75
CA CYS A 122 -6.10 7.32 -14.38
C CYS A 122 -6.01 7.69 -15.86
N ARG A 123 -7.13 7.69 -16.59
CA ARG A 123 -7.17 8.11 -17.99
C ARG A 123 -6.88 9.59 -18.18
N GLU A 124 -7.49 10.45 -17.35
CA GLU A 124 -7.31 11.92 -17.42
C GLU A 124 -5.88 12.34 -17.08
N LEU A 125 -5.23 11.62 -16.16
CA LEU A 125 -3.87 11.92 -15.70
C LEU A 125 -2.79 11.07 -16.38
N GLY A 126 -3.15 10.13 -17.25
CA GLY A 126 -2.20 9.24 -17.92
C GLY A 126 -1.48 8.27 -16.98
N ILE A 127 -2.15 7.80 -15.92
CA ILE A 127 -1.57 6.87 -14.94
C ILE A 127 -1.60 5.44 -15.51
N THR A 128 -0.45 4.79 -15.50
CA THR A 128 -0.22 3.43 -15.99
C THR A 128 0.56 2.63 -14.94
N PRO A 129 0.67 1.29 -15.08
CA PRO A 129 1.51 0.50 -14.20
C PRO A 129 2.97 0.95 -14.13
N GLU A 130 3.49 1.58 -15.19
CA GLU A 130 4.87 2.03 -15.28
C GLU A 130 5.16 3.32 -14.49
N ASN A 131 4.15 4.15 -14.22
CA ASN A 131 4.33 5.46 -13.56
C ASN A 131 3.50 5.63 -12.28
N VAL A 132 2.80 4.56 -11.84
CA VAL A 132 1.85 4.65 -10.73
C VAL A 132 2.55 5.06 -9.44
N ASP A 133 3.72 4.48 -9.11
CA ASP A 133 4.44 4.76 -7.87
C ASP A 133 4.91 6.23 -7.79
N GLU A 134 5.43 6.78 -8.89
CA GLU A 134 5.80 8.20 -8.97
C GLU A 134 4.57 9.10 -8.81
N THR A 135 3.47 8.75 -9.50
CA THR A 135 2.25 9.55 -9.48
C THR A 135 1.58 9.56 -8.10
N ILE A 136 1.48 8.40 -7.45
CA ILE A 136 0.89 8.31 -6.12
C ILE A 136 1.76 9.02 -5.08
N ASP A 137 3.09 9.02 -5.23
CA ASP A 137 3.98 9.76 -4.34
C ASP A 137 3.75 11.27 -4.42
N GLU A 138 3.58 11.81 -5.63
CA GLU A 138 3.19 13.22 -5.80
C GLU A 138 1.80 13.54 -5.21
N LEU A 139 0.82 12.63 -5.37
CA LEU A 139 -0.48 12.77 -4.72
C LEU A 139 -0.36 12.78 -3.20
N MET A 140 0.54 11.96 -2.65
CA MET A 140 0.70 11.82 -1.20
C MET A 140 1.39 13.01 -0.55
N LYS A 141 2.22 13.79 -1.26
CA LYS A 141 2.84 15.02 -0.73
C LYS A 141 1.83 16.05 -0.20
N ARG A 142 0.55 15.95 -0.58
CA ARG A 142 -0.51 16.85 -0.08
C ARG A 142 -1.01 16.49 1.33
N PHE A 143 -0.69 15.29 1.81
CA PHE A 143 -1.18 14.74 3.07
C PHE A 143 -0.10 14.66 4.16
N VAL A 144 1.14 15.05 3.87
CA VAL A 144 2.30 14.92 4.76
C VAL A 144 3.08 16.23 4.84
#